data_AF-A0A5E8BT73-F1
#
_entry.id   AF-A0A5E8BT73-F1
#
_cell.length_a   1.000
_cell.length_b   1.000
_cell.length_c   1.000
_cell.angle_alpha   90.00
_cell.angle_beta   90.00
_cell.angle_gamma   90.00
#
_symmetry.space_group_name_H-M   'P 1'
#
loop_
_entity.id
_entity.type
_entity.pdbx_description
1 polymer ?
#
loop_
_entity_poly.entity_id
_entity_poly.type
_entity_poly.pdbx_seq_one_letter_code
_entity_poly.pdbx_strand_id
1 'polypeptide(L)'
;MAAYPPTTTSIKSLLATFQKWTPDSLKRYASFRDFSVERYETLLAGSQSSLNAQALAVRARAADTLQKNTNKNSFVVTDRLLRPVSNPIYYERLCRELAPGQPKTPMLTAIRHVIFGGYD
;
A
#
# COMPACT_ATOMS: atom_id res chain seq x y z
N MET A 1 25.80 6.40 -26.53
CA MET A 1 25.55 6.12 -25.09
C MET A 1 24.61 7.20 -24.58
N ALA A 2 23.48 6.85 -23.97
CA ALA A 2 22.56 7.86 -23.43
C ALA A 2 23.23 8.58 -22.25
N ALA A 3 23.35 9.92 -22.32
CA ALA A 3 23.86 10.71 -21.21
C ALA A 3 22.83 10.68 -20.08
N TYR A 4 23.17 10.00 -18.98
CA TYR A 4 22.31 10.00 -17.80
C TYR A 4 22.45 11.34 -17.07
N PRO A 5 21.35 11.92 -16.56
CA PRO A 5 21.41 13.17 -15.81
C PRO A 5 22.30 13.04 -14.58
N PRO A 6 22.84 14.16 -14.05
CA PRO A 6 23.62 14.15 -12.82
C PRO A 6 22.86 13.43 -11.69
N THR A 7 23.60 12.61 -10.93
CA THR A 7 23.05 11.72 -9.90
C THR A 7 22.26 12.48 -8.84
N THR A 8 22.72 13.66 -8.45
CA THR A 8 22.07 14.54 -7.47
C THR A 8 20.73 15.10 -7.96
N THR A 9 20.65 15.56 -9.21
CA THR A 9 19.39 16.04 -9.79
C THR A 9 18.36 14.92 -9.91
N SER A 10 18.81 13.71 -10.23
CA SER A 10 17.96 12.51 -10.30
C SER A 10 17.37 12.18 -8.92
N ILE A 11 18.18 12.22 -7.86
CA ILE A 11 17.72 12.00 -6.48
C ILE A 11 16.70 13.06 -6.06
N LYS A 12 16.95 14.34 -6.34
CA LYS A 12 16.00 15.43 -6.03
C LYS A 12 14.66 15.25 -6.74
N SER A 13 14.68 14.80 -8.00
CA SER A 13 13.45 14.53 -8.76
C SER A 13 12.64 13.38 -8.16
N LEU A 14 13.32 12.30 -7.75
CA LEU A 14 12.71 11.17 -7.04
C LEU A 14 12.09 11.59 -5.71
N LEU A 15 12.80 12.40 -4.92
CA LEU A 15 12.28 12.95 -3.67
C LEU A 15 11.00 13.75 -3.88
N ALA A 16 10.99 14.64 -4.88
CA ALA A 16 9.79 15.42 -5.22
C ALA A 16 8.62 14.52 -5.63
N THR A 17 8.88 13.44 -6.36
CA THR A 17 7.86 12.43 -6.71
C THR A 17 7.30 11.74 -5.47
N PHE A 18 8.15 11.26 -4.56
CA PHE A 18 7.69 10.57 -3.34
C PHE A 18 7.02 11.51 -2.33
N GLN A 19 7.40 12.79 -2.27
CA GLN A 19 6.69 13.78 -1.45
C GLN A 19 5.25 14.01 -1.91
N LYS A 20 5.01 13.95 -3.23
CA LYS A 20 3.67 13.99 -3.84
C LYS A 20 2.95 12.64 -3.78
N TRP A 21 3.58 11.60 -3.25
CA TRP A 21 2.97 10.28 -3.12
C TRP A 21 1.80 10.34 -2.16
N THR A 22 0.71 9.70 -2.55
CA THR A 22 -0.51 9.70 -1.77
C THR A 22 -0.31 8.92 -0.47
N PRO A 23 -0.80 9.41 0.67
CA PRO A 23 -0.60 8.73 1.94
C PRO A 23 -1.23 7.34 1.92
N ASP A 24 -0.54 6.37 2.52
CA ASP A 24 -1.03 4.99 2.62
C ASP A 24 -2.30 4.94 3.48
N SER A 25 -3.31 4.17 3.04
CA SER A 25 -4.63 4.08 3.70
C SER A 25 -4.56 3.42 5.09
N LEU A 26 -3.55 2.59 5.32
CA LEU A 26 -3.32 1.88 6.58
C LEU A 26 -1.84 2.05 6.96
N LYS A 27 -1.56 2.93 7.92
CA LYS A 27 -0.24 3.02 8.55
C LYS A 27 -0.09 1.90 9.57
N ARG A 28 0.42 0.73 9.16
CA ARG A 28 0.60 -0.38 10.11
C ARG A 28 1.91 -0.29 10.89
N TYR A 29 3.03 0.17 10.31
CA TYR A 29 4.28 0.43 11.06
C TYR A 29 5.26 1.37 10.33
N ALA A 30 5.35 1.27 9.00
CA ALA A 30 6.09 2.19 8.14
C ALA A 30 5.36 2.30 6.80
N SER A 31 5.26 3.50 6.24
CA SER A 31 4.66 3.69 4.91
C SER A 31 5.73 3.56 3.83
N PHE A 32 5.35 3.08 2.64
CA PHE A 32 6.28 2.96 1.52
C PHE A 32 6.91 4.32 1.16
N ARG A 33 6.09 5.38 1.27
CA ARG A 33 6.52 6.77 1.11
C ARG A 33 7.62 7.13 2.10
N ASP A 34 7.39 6.91 3.39
CA ASP A 34 8.29 7.36 4.46
C ASP A 34 9.67 6.72 4.30
N PHE A 35 9.74 5.41 4.08
CA PHE A 35 11.00 4.69 3.86
C PHE A 35 11.73 5.17 2.59
N SER A 36 10.98 5.45 1.52
CA SER A 36 11.56 5.93 0.27
C SER A 36 12.15 7.33 0.43
N VAL A 37 11.44 8.23 1.12
CA VAL A 37 11.93 9.60 1.40
C VAL A 37 13.19 9.56 2.25
N GLU A 38 13.17 8.84 3.38
CA GLU A 38 14.32 8.69 4.27
C GLU A 38 15.55 8.14 3.53
N ARG A 39 15.35 7.11 2.70
CA ARG A 39 16.42 6.52 1.89
C ARG A 39 17.05 7.55 0.93
N TYR A 40 16.26 8.35 0.24
CA TYR A 40 16.82 9.30 -0.73
C TYR A 40 17.39 10.55 -0.06
N GLU A 41 16.91 10.93 1.11
CA GLU A 41 17.52 12.00 1.94
C GLU A 41 18.88 11.57 2.48
N THR A 42 18.98 10.36 3.03
CA THR A 42 20.27 9.79 3.48
C THR A 42 21.25 9.64 2.31
N LEU A 43 20.77 9.21 1.14
CA LEU A 43 21.58 9.16 -0.06
C LEU A 43 22.00 10.54 -0.55
N LEU A 44 21.20 11.59 -0.37
CA LEU A 44 21.58 12.96 -0.75
C LEU A 44 22.64 13.55 0.21
N ALA A 45 22.53 13.23 1.50
CA ALA A 45 23.45 13.68 2.53
C ALA A 45 24.80 12.92 2.51
N GLY A 46 24.81 11.68 2.03
CA GLY A 46 25.99 10.81 1.95
C GLY A 46 26.90 11.05 0.75
N SER A 47 27.98 10.26 0.66
CA SER A 47 28.92 10.33 -0.47
C SER A 47 28.28 9.83 -1.77
N GLN A 48 28.35 10.65 -2.81
CA GLN A 48 27.79 10.34 -4.14
C GLN A 48 28.69 9.46 -5.00
N SER A 49 29.91 9.16 -4.55
CA SER A 49 30.96 8.53 -5.36
C SER A 49 30.66 7.09 -5.79
N SER A 50 29.80 6.38 -5.07
CA SER A 50 29.38 5.00 -5.39
C SER A 50 28.05 4.92 -6.14
N LEU A 51 27.45 6.06 -6.51
CA LEU A 51 26.13 6.08 -7.13
C LEU A 51 26.18 5.75 -8.61
N ASN A 52 25.47 4.68 -8.97
CA ASN A 52 25.26 4.31 -10.36
C ASN A 52 24.11 5.13 -10.97
N ALA A 53 24.45 6.03 -11.90
CA ALA A 53 23.51 6.90 -12.60
C ALA A 53 22.44 6.11 -13.39
N GLN A 54 22.82 4.99 -14.01
CA GLN A 54 21.89 4.13 -14.74
C GLN A 54 20.87 3.49 -13.78
N ALA A 55 21.33 3.01 -12.62
CA ALA A 55 20.44 2.44 -11.61
C ALA A 55 19.46 3.49 -11.06
N LEU A 56 19.89 4.73 -10.87
CA LEU A 56 19.02 5.83 -10.46
C LEU A 56 18.00 6.18 -11.55
N ALA A 57 18.39 6.18 -12.82
CA ALA A 57 17.47 6.42 -13.93
C ALA A 57 16.39 5.32 -14.05
N VAL A 58 16.76 4.05 -13.84
CA VAL A 58 15.80 2.94 -13.79
C VAL A 58 14.82 3.13 -12.63
N ARG A 59 15.30 3.52 -11.44
CA ARG A 59 14.44 3.81 -10.28
C ARG A 59 13.50 4.99 -10.54
N ALA A 60 13.96 6.05 -11.19
CA ALA A 60 13.13 7.18 -11.58
C ALA A 60 11.99 6.75 -12.53
N ARG A 61 12.30 5.94 -13.54
CA ARG A 61 11.27 5.37 -14.44
C ARG A 61 10.28 4.47 -13.70
N ALA A 62 10.77 3.64 -12.77
CA ALA A 62 9.91 2.78 -11.96
C ALA A 62 8.99 3.61 -11.05
N ALA A 63 9.50 4.66 -10.39
CA ALA A 63 8.71 5.55 -9.55
C ALA A 63 7.63 6.30 -10.34
N ASP A 64 7.98 6.82 -11.53
CA ASP A 64 7.02 7.46 -12.44
C ASP A 64 5.96 6.46 -12.94
N THR A 65 6.37 5.23 -13.25
CA THR A 65 5.45 4.14 -13.60
C THR A 65 4.52 3.81 -12.44
N LEU A 66 5.02 3.73 -11.20
CA LEU A 66 4.21 3.47 -10.01
C LEU A 66 3.26 4.62 -9.69
N GLN A 67 3.67 5.87 -9.92
CA GLN A 67 2.82 7.05 -9.72
C GLN A 67 1.70 7.12 -10.76
N LYS A 68 2.01 6.81 -12.03
CA LYS A 68 1.05 6.72 -13.13
C LYS A 68 0.15 5.50 -13.02
N ASN A 69 0.71 4.36 -12.61
CA ASN A 69 -0.02 3.12 -12.45
C ASN A 69 -0.88 3.21 -11.20
N THR A 70 -2.13 3.53 -11.49
CA THR A 70 -3.28 3.76 -10.65
C THR A 70 -3.68 2.49 -9.88
N ASN A 71 -2.76 1.79 -9.21
CA ASN A 71 -3.09 0.68 -8.31
C ASN A 71 -3.96 1.11 -7.12
N LYS A 72 -4.06 2.43 -6.89
CA LYS A 72 -5.11 3.05 -6.06
C LYS A 72 -6.52 2.64 -6.46
N ASN A 73 -6.78 2.43 -7.75
CA ASN A 73 -8.09 2.03 -8.27
C ASN A 73 -8.13 0.58 -8.78
N SER A 74 -6.99 -0.06 -9.07
CA SER A 74 -6.99 -1.45 -9.56
C SER A 74 -7.54 -2.46 -8.55
N PHE A 75 -7.36 -2.18 -7.24
CA PHE A 75 -7.89 -2.99 -6.16
C PHE A 75 -8.63 -2.12 -5.15
N VAL A 76 -9.55 -1.26 -5.62
CA VAL A 76 -10.49 -0.62 -4.69
C VAL A 76 -11.15 -1.74 -3.91
N VAL A 77 -11.01 -1.69 -2.59
CA VAL A 77 -11.78 -2.53 -1.68
C VAL A 77 -13.23 -2.06 -1.81
N THR A 78 -13.93 -2.63 -2.79
CA THR A 78 -15.32 -2.32 -3.06
C THR A 78 -16.21 -2.94 -2.00
N ASP A 79 -17.43 -2.41 -1.85
CA ASP A 79 -18.43 -3.00 -0.95
C ASP A 79 -18.68 -4.48 -1.24
N ARG A 80 -18.47 -4.95 -2.48
CA ARG A 80 -18.56 -6.37 -2.82
C ARG A 80 -17.49 -7.23 -2.14
N LEU A 81 -16.30 -6.68 -1.89
CA LEU A 81 -15.23 -7.36 -1.17
C LEU A 81 -15.44 -7.27 0.35
N LEU A 82 -15.97 -6.16 0.88
CA LEU A 82 -16.23 -6.00 2.32
C LEU A 82 -17.52 -6.67 2.78
N ARG A 83 -18.50 -6.79 1.90
CA ARG A 83 -19.84 -7.35 2.14
C ARG A 83 -20.20 -8.26 0.97
N PRO A 84 -19.63 -9.48 0.92
CA PRO A 84 -19.94 -10.41 -0.15
C PRO A 84 -21.42 -10.76 -0.13
N VAL A 85 -22.02 -10.94 -1.31
CA VAL A 85 -23.47 -11.17 -1.47
C VAL A 85 -23.94 -12.41 -0.70
N SER A 86 -23.08 -13.42 -0.55
CA SER A 86 -23.37 -14.63 0.21
C SER A 86 -23.28 -14.46 1.73
N ASN A 87 -22.51 -13.47 2.23
CA ASN A 87 -22.31 -13.22 3.66
C ASN A 87 -21.88 -11.77 3.92
N PRO A 88 -22.81 -10.81 3.97
CA PRO A 88 -22.48 -9.40 4.16
C PRO A 88 -21.83 -9.08 5.51
N ILE A 89 -22.03 -9.91 6.54
CA ILE A 89 -21.46 -9.69 7.90
C ILE A 89 -20.14 -10.43 8.12
N TYR A 90 -19.61 -11.14 7.12
CA TYR A 90 -18.48 -12.06 7.26
C TYR A 90 -17.26 -11.41 7.93
N TYR A 91 -16.81 -10.28 7.40
CA TYR A 91 -15.62 -9.59 7.90
C TYR A 91 -15.86 -8.92 9.26
N GLU A 92 -17.06 -8.39 9.50
CA GLU A 92 -17.43 -7.80 10.79
C GLU A 92 -17.39 -8.86 11.90
N ARG A 93 -17.88 -10.07 11.61
CA ARG A 93 -17.80 -11.21 12.51
C ARG A 93 -16.35 -11.59 12.82
N LEU A 94 -15.50 -11.72 11.80
CA LEU A 94 -14.07 -12.02 12.00
C LEU A 94 -13.39 -10.94 12.84
N CYS A 95 -13.68 -9.66 12.60
CA CYS A 95 -13.14 -8.56 13.39
C CYS A 95 -13.60 -8.62 14.86
N ARG A 96 -14.86 -8.96 15.13
CA ARG A 96 -15.35 -9.16 16.51
C ARG A 96 -14.67 -10.36 17.18
N GLU A 97 -14.49 -11.46 16.47
CA GLU A 97 -13.83 -12.66 17.03
C GLU A 97 -12.35 -12.42 17.39
N LEU A 98 -11.68 -11.51 16.67
CA LEU A 98 -10.29 -11.11 16.93
C LEU A 98 -10.16 -10.02 18.01
N ALA A 99 -11.21 -9.23 18.25
CA ALA A 99 -11.20 -8.16 19.23
C ALA A 99 -11.32 -8.71 20.66
N PRO A 100 -10.42 -8.32 21.60
CA PRO A 100 -10.50 -8.79 22.97
C PRO A 100 -11.78 -8.30 23.66
N GLY A 101 -12.49 -9.22 24.34
CA GLY A 101 -13.69 -8.90 25.12
C GLY A 101 -15.02 -8.93 24.37
N GLN A 102 -15.04 -9.24 23.07
CA GLN A 102 -16.28 -9.40 22.31
C GLN A 102 -16.79 -10.87 22.37
N PRO A 103 -18.11 -11.09 22.51
CA PRO A 103 -18.66 -12.44 22.54
C PRO A 103 -18.54 -13.09 21.15
N LYS A 104 -18.03 -14.33 21.13
CA LYS A 104 -17.98 -15.15 19.91
C LYS A 104 -19.40 -15.44 19.44
N THR A 105 -19.64 -15.38 18.14
CA THR A 105 -20.92 -15.81 17.56
C THR A 105 -21.18 -17.29 17.86
N PRO A 106 -22.40 -17.67 18.24
CA PRO A 106 -22.73 -19.06 18.53
C PRO A 106 -22.55 -19.94 17.28
N MET A 107 -22.00 -21.14 17.46
CA MET A 107 -21.73 -22.08 16.36
C MET A 107 -23.00 -22.44 15.57
N LEU A 108 -24.14 -22.58 16.25
CA LEU A 108 -25.43 -22.87 15.62
C LEU A 108 -25.88 -21.75 14.68
N THR A 109 -25.70 -20.49 15.10
CA THR A 109 -26.02 -19.29 14.32
C THR A 109 -25.16 -19.24 13.06
N ALA A 110 -23.86 -19.51 13.19
CA ALA A 110 -22.94 -19.61 12.06
C ALA A 110 -23.36 -20.67 11.03
N ILE A 111 -23.74 -21.87 11.49
CA ILE A 111 -24.20 -22.97 10.63
C ILE A 111 -25.51 -22.60 9.92
N ARG A 112 -26.48 -22.01 10.65
CA ARG A 112 -27.74 -21.54 10.07
C ARG A 112 -27.52 -20.53 8.96
N HIS A 113 -26.58 -19.59 9.13
CA HIS A 113 -26.26 -18.61 8.10
C HIS A 113 -25.64 -19.22 6.84
N VAL A 114 -24.83 -20.27 6.97
CA VAL A 114 -24.23 -20.98 5.83
C VAL A 114 -25.28 -21.78 5.06
N ILE A 115 -26.24 -22.39 5.77
CA ILE A 115 -27.25 -23.27 5.17
C ILE A 115 -28.43 -22.49 4.58
N PHE A 116 -28.88 -21.42 5.24
CA PHE A 116 -30.11 -20.71 4.87
C PHE A 116 -29.88 -19.33 4.24
N GLY A 117 -28.64 -18.83 4.17
CA GLY A 117 -28.29 -17.60 3.46
C GLY A 117 -28.91 -16.30 4.00
N GLY A 118 -29.73 -16.36 5.05
CA GLY A 118 -30.39 -15.19 5.65
C GLY A 118 -29.43 -14.41 6.54
N TYR A 119 -29.18 -13.16 6.16
CA TYR A 119 -28.59 -12.13 7.00
C TYR A 119 -29.64 -11.02 7.09
N ASP A 120 -30.52 -11.12 8.09
CA ASP A 120 -31.50 -10.09 8.44
C ASP A 120 -30.87 -9.02 9.35
#